data_AF-A0A433VRZ9-F1
#
_entry.id   AF-A0A433VRZ9-F1
#
_cell.length_a   1.000
_cell.length_b   1.000
_cell.length_c   1.000
_cell.angle_alpha   90.00
_cell.angle_beta   90.00
_cell.angle_gamma   90.00
#
_symmetry.space_group_name_H-M   'P 1'
#
loop_
_entity.id
_entity.type
_entity.pdbx_description
1 polymer ?
#
loop_
_entity_poly.entity_id
_entity_poly.type
_entity_poly.pdbx_seq_one_letter_code
_entity_poly.pdbx_strand_id
1 'polypeptide(L)' 'MLEGKRFSFTERRSNLGVSSNMPYLPLTLAYNKRSLQALGLLDTGASVNVLPYNVGLQLLSYV' A
#
# COMPACT_ATOMS: atom_id res chain seq x y z
N MET A 1 -5.23 13.46 -22.27
CA MET A 1 -4.62 12.59 -21.24
C MET A 1 -4.61 13.37 -19.94
N LEU A 2 -5.21 12.84 -18.87
CA LEU A 2 -5.03 13.45 -17.54
C LEU A 2 -3.55 13.36 -17.14
N GLU A 3 -3.01 14.42 -16.55
CA GLU A 3 -1.64 14.51 -16.04
C GLU A 3 -1.30 13.33 -15.12
N GLY A 4 -0.57 12.34 -15.64
CA GLY A 4 -0.14 11.18 -14.88
C GLY A 4 0.98 11.53 -13.90
N LYS A 5 0.84 11.12 -12.64
CA LYS A 5 1.89 11.32 -11.63
C LYS A 5 2.91 10.18 -11.68
N ARG A 6 4.20 10.52 -11.68
CA ARG A 6 5.30 9.54 -11.60
C ARG A 6 5.67 9.27 -10.14
N PHE A 7 5.97 8.00 -9.87
CA PHE A 7 6.48 7.54 -8.57
C PHE A 7 7.70 6.66 -8.80
N SER A 8 8.70 6.79 -7.95
CA SER A 8 9.90 5.96 -8.02
C SER A 8 9.58 4.55 -7.55
N PHE A 9 10.20 3.56 -8.20
CA PHE A 9 10.18 2.20 -7.70
C PHE A 9 11.03 2.14 -6.42
N THR A 10 10.55 1.41 -5.43
CA THR A 10 11.18 1.28 -4.12
C THR A 10 11.80 -0.11 -4.00
N GLU A 11 13.06 -0.18 -3.60
CA GLU A 11 13.72 -1.46 -3.32
C GLU A 11 13.07 -2.13 -2.10
N ARG A 12 12.72 -3.41 -2.24
CA ARG A 12 12.23 -4.26 -1.16
C ARG A 12 13.04 -5.54 -1.11
N ARG A 13 13.51 -5.85 0.08
CA ARG A 13 14.21 -7.10 0.37
C ARG A 13 13.26 -8.08 1.07
N SER A 14 13.18 -9.30 0.57
CA SER A 14 12.46 -10.39 1.24
C SER A 14 13.27 -10.95 2.40
N ASN A 15 12.62 -11.71 3.29
CA ASN A 15 13.30 -12.41 4.39
C ASN A 15 14.34 -13.43 3.92
N LEU A 16 14.31 -13.82 2.63
CA LEU A 16 15.28 -14.72 1.99
C LEU A 16 16.45 -13.97 1.34
N GLY A 17 16.54 -12.65 1.53
CA GLY A 17 17.62 -11.81 0.99
C GLY A 17 17.45 -11.40 -0.48
N VAL A 18 16.35 -11.80 -1.13
CA VAL A 18 16.06 -11.41 -2.52
C VAL A 18 15.59 -9.95 -2.54
N SER A 19 16.23 -9.13 -3.37
CA SER A 19 15.85 -7.73 -3.57
C SER A 19 15.07 -7.56 -4.88
N SER A 20 14.02 -6.73 -4.85
CA SER A 20 13.24 -6.34 -6.03
C SER A 20 12.79 -4.89 -5.94
N ASN A 21 12.77 -4.21 -7.08
CA ASN A 21 12.23 -2.86 -7.19
C ASN A 21 10.72 -2.94 -7.45
N MET A 22 9.93 -2.38 -6.54
CA MET A 22 8.47 -2.49 -6.56
C MET A 22 7.77 -1.12 -6.62
N PRO A 23 6.67 -0.98 -7.37
CA PRO A 23 5.94 0.28 -7.52
C PRO A 23 4.99 0.51 -6.34
N TYR A 24 5.52 0.98 -5.21
CA TYR A 24 4.69 1.37 -4.07
C TYR A 24 4.16 2.80 -4.23
N LEU A 25 2.86 2.98 -3.98
CA LEU A 25 2.20 4.28 -3.99
C LEU A 25 1.84 4.69 -2.56
N PRO A 26 2.01 5.99 -2.20
CA PRO A 26 1.45 6.52 -0.97
C PRO A 26 -0.07 6.57 -1.07
N LEU A 27 -0.73 5.96 -0.09
CA LEU A 27 -2.18 5.88 0.02
C LEU A 27 -2.63 6.43 1.36
N THR A 28 -3.75 7.14 1.36
CA THR A 28 -4.51 7.45 2.57
C THR A 28 -5.67 6.47 2.65
N LEU A 29 -5.65 5.57 3.62
CA LEU A 29 -6.74 4.65 3.91
C LEU A 29 -7.66 5.28 4.95
N ALA A 30 -8.95 5.34 4.67
CA ALA A 30 -9.92 5.96 5.57
C ALA A 30 -11.08 4.99 5.88
N TYR A 31 -11.48 4.95 7.15
CA TYR A 31 -12.65 4.22 7.61
C TYR A 31 -13.27 4.96 8.81
N ASN A 32 -14.55 5.34 8.68
CA ASN A 32 -15.24 6.20 9.64
C ASN A 32 -14.44 7.49 9.97
N LYS A 33 -14.14 7.71 11.25
CA LYS A 33 -13.39 8.88 11.74
C LYS A 33 -11.86 8.66 11.77
N ARG A 34 -11.37 7.57 11.20
CA ARG A 34 -9.95 7.22 11.18
C ARG A 34 -9.38 7.29 9.77
N SER A 35 -8.14 7.76 9.71
CA SER A 35 -7.34 7.84 8.50
C SER A 35 -5.92 7.40 8.81
N LEU A 36 -5.31 6.66 7.89
CA LEU A 36 -3.97 6.10 8.03
C LEU A 36 -3.19 6.30 6.73
N GLN A 37 -1.95 6.78 6.84
CA GLN A 37 -1.01 6.77 5.72
C GLN A 37 -0.41 5.37 5.58
N ALA A 38 -0.44 4.83 4.37
CA ALA A 38 0.09 3.53 4.03
C ALA A 38 0.83 3.57 2.69
N LEU A 39 1.67 2.56 2.44
CA LEU A 39 2.22 2.29 1.12
C LEU A 39 1.50 1.06 0.55
N GLY A 40 0.86 1.22 -0.60
CA GLY A 40 0.23 0.12 -1.34
C GLY A 40 1.06 -0.28 -2.56
N LEU A 41 1.16 -1.57 -2.83
CA LEU A 41 1.76 -2.06 -4.07
C LEU A 41 0.80 -1.79 -5.24
N LEU A 42 1.24 -1.11 -6.29
CA LEU A 42 0.51 -1.04 -7.55
C LEU A 42 0.71 -2.36 -8.30
N ASP A 43 -0.23 -3.29 -8.14
CA ASP A 43 -0.21 -4.60 -8.79
C ASP A 43 -1.31 -4.69 -9.85
N THR A 44 -0.95 -4.51 -11.12
CA THR A 44 -1.88 -4.64 -12.25
C THR A 44 -2.28 -6.10 -12.52
N GLY A 45 -1.61 -7.08 -11.91
CA GLY A 45 -1.94 -8.50 -12.01
C GLY A 45 -2.98 -8.97 -11.00
N ALA A 46 -3.33 -8.14 -10.00
CA ALA A 46 -4.29 -8.50 -8.97
C ALA A 46 -5.74 -8.15 -9.38
N SER A 47 -6.66 -9.10 -9.25
CA SER A 47 -8.09 -8.87 -9.49
C SER A 47 -8.80 -8.14 -8.33
N VAL A 48 -8.19 -8.11 -7.14
CA VAL A 48 -8.74 -7.50 -5.94
C VAL A 48 -7.64 -6.78 -5.15
N ASN A 49 -8.03 -5.73 -4.42
CA ASN A 49 -7.15 -5.09 -3.46
C ASN A 49 -7.04 -5.97 -2.20
N VAL A 50 -5.83 -6.09 -1.67
CA VAL A 50 -5.57 -6.83 -0.42
C VAL A 50 -5.16 -5.86 0.67
N LEU A 51 -5.93 -5.84 1.76
CA LEU A 51 -5.62 -5.07 2.96
C LEU A 51 -4.99 -5.99 4.01
N PRO A 52 -3.75 -5.73 4.46
CA PRO A 52 -3.15 -6.50 5.54
C PRO A 52 -3.98 -6.43 6.83
N TYR A 53 -4.15 -7.56 7.52
CA TYR A 53 -4.99 -7.68 8.71
C TYR A 53 -4.62 -6.65 9.80
N ASN A 54 -3.33 -6.47 10.07
CA ASN A 54 -2.83 -5.50 11.05
C ASN A 54 -3.11 -4.04 10.67
N VAL A 55 -3.21 -3.72 9.37
CA VAL A 55 -3.63 -2.40 8.88
C VAL A 55 -5.14 -2.23 9.09
N GLY A 56 -5.93 -3.27 8.80
CA GLY A 56 -7.35 -3.32 9.10
C GLY A 56 -7.66 -3.07 10.58
N LEU A 57 -6.93 -3.71 11.50
CA LEU A 57 -7.06 -3.47 12.94
C LEU A 57 -6.80 -2.01 13.33
N GLN A 58 -5.82 -1.34 12.72
CA GLN A 58 -5.53 0.07 12.99
C GLN A 58 -6.64 1.01 12.50
N LEU A 59 -7.33 0.64 11.43
CA LEU A 59 -8.50 1.35 10.91
C LEU A 59 -9.75 1.10 11.75
N LEU A 60 -9.87 -0.07 12.38
CA LEU A 60 -11.03 -0.50 13.15
C LEU A 60 -10.95 -0.20 14.65
N SER A 61 -9.78 0.12 15.22
CA SER A 61 -9.61 0.09 16.67
C SER A 61 -10.60 1.01 17.41
N TYR A 62 -11.45 0.36 18.20
CA TYR A 62 -12.27 0.96 19.25
C TYR A 62 -11.31 1.53 20.30
N VAL A 63 -11.31 2.84 20.47
CA VAL A 63 -10.90 3.47 21.73
C VAL A 63 -12.13 3.48 22.61
#